data_AF-A0A8H6FUS1-F1
#
_entry.id   AF-A0A8H6FUS1-F1
#
_cell.length_a   1.000
_cell.length_b   1.000
_cell.length_c   1.000
_cell.angle_alpha   90.00
_cell.angle_beta   90.00
_cell.angle_gamma   90.00
#
_symmetry.space_group_name_H-M   'P 1'
#
loop_
_entity.id
_entity.type
_entity.pdbx_description
1 polymer ?
#
loop_
_entity_poly.entity_id
_entity_poly.type
_entity_poly.pdbx_seq_one_letter_code
_entity_poly.pdbx_strand_id
1 'polypeptide(L)'
;MLPPFSPPKLCREVKPFLYKLPLTFDGQSQLFDWLSKVDHGYLRHVEEIGFKLHDINPDEIVGALGKKLQNANITRASGSRGPDTPDNPYFEACRADLRRIGAAFRLLPNLRYLTILSASDRDSRPHHRTQDAFSKLVGQCFPKLKSLISEEDQFPIDFVSGKPELRRLRFPATTSSDDEETEGLFSALSLSELEICRLPHHTASGAEEWDCVTPILEGSPSLQSLTLFERHGAETPNLAAEVFVGSQAALRRHRGSLRTLKLLAKPGPEYSADEDSDPVHPEACCAAFLAQSSLTHIEFTDVWMPIYEQLPRTIQTVTWRLDESPRPPNVATSVARIKKMVTHAVRARGNPRDPTLPLLTRISIHLDGFFPAADIRHPDHPSREILMMARAKLGDLGIRLDWKGWEGVPGL
;
A
#
# COMPACT_ATOMS: atom_id res chain seq x y z
N MET A 1 -26.51 11.63 -44.86
CA MET A 1 -25.25 12.21 -44.34
C MET A 1 -25.58 12.92 -43.04
N LEU A 2 -25.15 12.40 -41.89
CA LEU A 2 -25.24 13.10 -40.61
C LEU A 2 -24.11 14.14 -40.56
N PRO A 3 -24.34 15.35 -40.00
CA PRO A 3 -23.28 16.33 -39.84
C PRO A 3 -22.19 15.76 -38.91
N PRO A 4 -20.91 16.14 -39.13
CA PRO A 4 -19.82 15.70 -38.28
C PRO A 4 -20.08 16.15 -36.85
N PHE A 5 -20.14 15.18 -35.94
CA PHE A 5 -20.25 15.40 -34.51
C PHE A 5 -19.02 16.20 -34.07
N SER A 6 -19.18 17.51 -33.88
CA SER A 6 -18.14 18.33 -33.27
C SER A 6 -18.14 17.98 -31.78
N PRO A 7 -17.03 17.48 -31.21
CA PRO A 7 -16.99 17.17 -29.79
C PRO A 7 -17.36 18.43 -29.01
N PRO A 8 -18.20 18.32 -27.97
CA PRO A 8 -18.65 19.47 -27.21
C PRO A 8 -17.43 20.25 -26.72
N LYS A 9 -17.37 21.53 -27.08
CA LYS A 9 -16.33 22.44 -26.59
C LYS A 9 -16.47 22.48 -25.07
N LEU A 10 -15.64 21.71 -24.37
CA LEU A 10 -15.51 21.76 -22.92
C LEU A 10 -15.34 23.23 -22.51
N CYS A 11 -16.33 23.75 -21.77
CA CYS A 11 -16.37 25.14 -21.33
C CYS A 11 -15.02 25.51 -20.71
N ARG A 12 -14.47 26.68 -21.08
CA ARG A 12 -13.16 27.16 -20.58
C ARG A 12 -13.09 27.13 -19.05
N GLU A 13 -14.22 27.28 -18.37
CA GLU A 13 -14.38 27.26 -16.92
C GLU A 13 -14.15 25.87 -16.30
N VAL A 14 -14.42 24.77 -17.01
CA VAL A 14 -14.29 23.40 -16.48
C VAL A 14 -12.85 22.90 -16.59
N LYS A 15 -12.08 23.42 -17.56
CA LYS A 15 -10.72 22.94 -17.84
C LYS A 15 -9.81 22.93 -16.61
N PRO A 16 -9.72 23.99 -15.77
CA PRO A 16 -8.86 23.97 -14.59
C PRO A 16 -9.21 22.87 -13.57
N PHE A 17 -10.48 22.47 -13.49
CA PHE A 17 -10.92 21.43 -12.56
C PHE A 17 -10.49 20.03 -13.01
N LEU A 18 -10.42 19.78 -14.32
CA LEU A 18 -9.95 18.50 -14.84
C LEU A 18 -8.49 18.21 -14.45
N TYR A 19 -7.65 19.24 -14.37
CA TYR A 19 -6.24 19.09 -13.99
C TYR A 19 -6.02 18.96 -12.47
N LYS A 20 -7.06 19.19 -11.66
CA LYS A 20 -7.01 18.92 -10.21
C LYS A 20 -7.35 17.47 -9.87
N LEU A 21 -7.89 16.71 -10.83
CA LEU A 21 -8.16 15.29 -10.64
C LEU A 21 -6.84 14.50 -10.67
N PRO A 22 -6.73 13.41 -9.90
CA PRO A 22 -5.61 12.49 -10.01
C PRO A 22 -5.43 12.00 -11.46
N LEU A 23 -4.23 12.16 -12.00
CA LEU A 23 -3.90 11.69 -13.35
C LEU A 23 -3.10 10.40 -13.26
N THR A 24 -3.49 9.38 -14.02
CA THR A 24 -2.80 8.09 -14.04
C THR A 24 -2.31 7.75 -15.44
N PHE A 25 -1.06 7.29 -15.54
CA PHE A 25 -0.41 6.92 -16.79
C PHE A 25 0.16 5.50 -16.75
N ASP A 26 -0.06 4.76 -17.83
CA ASP A 26 0.49 3.43 -18.10
C ASP A 26 1.89 3.55 -18.72
N GLY A 27 2.81 4.21 -18.00
CA GLY A 27 4.19 4.37 -18.40
C GLY A 27 4.65 5.80 -18.69
N GLN A 28 5.97 5.96 -18.80
CA GLN A 28 6.63 7.23 -19.10
C GLN A 28 6.22 7.81 -20.46
N SER A 29 6.07 6.96 -21.47
CA SER A 29 5.69 7.38 -22.83
C SER A 29 4.33 8.07 -22.87
N GLN A 30 3.34 7.54 -22.13
CA GLN A 30 2.01 8.15 -22.07
C GLN A 30 2.04 9.50 -21.35
N LEU A 31 2.85 9.63 -20.29
CA LEU A 31 3.08 10.91 -19.61
C LEU A 31 3.68 11.94 -20.58
N PHE A 32 4.69 11.56 -21.36
CA PHE A 32 5.33 12.46 -22.33
C PHE A 32 4.38 12.88 -23.45
N ASP A 33 3.63 11.93 -24.01
CA ASP A 33 2.62 12.20 -25.04
C ASP A 33 1.53 13.15 -24.54
N TRP A 34 1.09 12.96 -23.30
CA TRP A 34 0.11 13.84 -22.67
C TRP A 34 0.68 15.26 -22.46
N LEU A 35 1.89 15.38 -21.91
CA LEU A 35 2.57 16.67 -21.72
C LEU A 35 2.75 17.44 -23.03
N SER A 36 3.01 16.74 -24.15
CA SER A 36 3.16 17.37 -25.46
C SER A 36 1.87 18.00 -26.01
N LYS A 37 0.71 17.58 -25.50
CA LYS A 37 -0.63 17.99 -25.98
C LYS A 37 -1.30 19.00 -25.04
N VAL A 38 -0.87 19.06 -23.79
CA VAL A 38 -1.48 19.93 -22.78
C VAL A 38 -0.90 21.33 -22.87
N ASP A 39 -1.77 22.33 -22.80
CA ASP A 39 -1.36 23.72 -22.64
C ASP A 39 -0.69 23.91 -21.27
N HIS A 40 0.58 24.33 -21.30
CA HIS A 40 1.44 24.51 -20.14
C HIS A 40 0.84 25.42 -19.07
N GLY A 41 -0.06 26.34 -19.44
CA GLY A 41 -0.77 27.19 -18.49
C GLY A 41 -1.61 26.42 -17.48
N TYR A 42 -2.04 25.19 -17.81
CA TYR A 42 -2.84 24.35 -16.92
C TYR A 42 -2.00 23.39 -16.07
N LEU A 43 -0.73 23.13 -16.40
CA LEU A 43 0.12 22.18 -15.67
C LEU A 43 0.35 22.59 -14.21
N ARG A 44 0.26 23.89 -13.91
CA ARG A 44 0.28 24.41 -12.53
C ARG A 44 -0.90 23.93 -11.66
N HIS A 45 -1.97 23.39 -12.24
CA HIS A 45 -3.11 22.89 -11.48
C HIS A 45 -3.00 21.40 -11.13
N VAL A 46 -1.99 20.72 -11.68
CA VAL A 46 -1.73 19.30 -11.43
C VAL A 46 -1.05 19.16 -10.08
N GLU A 47 -1.75 18.51 -9.15
CA GLU A 47 -1.25 18.22 -7.80
C GLU A 47 -0.94 16.73 -7.60
N GLU A 48 -1.55 15.84 -8.40
CA GLU A 48 -1.47 14.40 -8.22
C GLU A 48 -1.24 13.65 -9.55
N ILE A 49 -0.19 12.81 -9.56
CA ILE A 49 0.13 11.93 -10.68
C ILE A 49 0.46 10.53 -10.16
N GLY A 50 -0.09 9.53 -10.83
CA GLY A 50 0.34 8.15 -10.77
C GLY A 50 0.89 7.69 -12.10
N PHE A 51 2.00 6.95 -12.12
CA PHE A 51 2.42 6.27 -13.36
C PHE A 51 3.25 5.01 -13.08
N LYS A 52 3.25 4.10 -14.05
CA LYS A 52 4.15 2.94 -14.03
C LYS A 52 5.55 3.33 -14.48
N LEU A 53 6.57 2.89 -13.74
CA LEU A 53 7.97 3.06 -14.16
C LEU A 53 8.41 1.80 -14.89
N HIS A 54 8.42 1.82 -16.22
CA HIS A 54 8.92 0.69 -17.00
C HIS A 54 10.42 0.74 -17.18
N ASP A 55 11.04 -0.42 -17.37
CA ASP A 55 12.37 -0.46 -17.98
C ASP A 55 12.33 0.03 -19.43
N ILE A 56 13.51 0.31 -19.97
CA ILE A 56 13.67 0.83 -21.31
C ILE A 56 13.31 -0.23 -22.33
N ASN A 57 12.54 0.17 -23.34
CA ASN A 57 12.27 -0.67 -24.49
C ASN A 57 13.60 -1.05 -25.17
N PRO A 58 13.87 -2.36 -25.40
CA PRO A 58 15.07 -2.82 -26.11
C PRO A 58 15.37 -2.07 -27.42
N ASP A 59 14.35 -1.62 -28.15
CA ASP A 59 14.51 -0.84 -29.38
C ASP A 59 15.27 0.48 -29.16
N GLU A 60 15.07 1.13 -28.00
CA GLU A 60 15.78 2.35 -27.63
C GLU A 60 17.26 2.07 -27.32
N ILE A 61 17.56 0.90 -26.75
CA ILE A 61 18.94 0.45 -26.50
C ILE A 61 19.66 0.23 -27.83
N VAL A 62 19.02 -0.44 -28.79
CA VAL A 62 19.57 -0.69 -30.13
C VAL A 62 19.85 0.64 -30.84
N GLY A 63 18.92 1.60 -30.74
CA GLY A 63 19.13 2.96 -31.26
C GLY A 63 20.33 3.68 -30.63
N ALA A 64 20.50 3.58 -29.31
CA ALA A 64 21.67 4.14 -28.61
C ALA A 64 22.99 3.47 -29.03
N LEU A 65 22.97 2.14 -29.18
CA LEU A 65 24.11 1.34 -29.61
C LEU A 65 24.54 1.69 -31.04
N GLY A 66 23.57 1.86 -31.95
CA GLY A 66 23.81 2.31 -33.32
C GLY A 66 24.48 3.68 -33.39
N LYS A 67 24.01 4.66 -32.60
CA LYS A 67 24.63 6.00 -32.52
C LYS A 67 26.06 5.93 -31.97
N LYS A 68 26.31 5.12 -30.95
CA LYS A 68 27.66 4.91 -30.41
C LYS A 68 28.63 4.31 -31.42
N LEU A 69 28.20 3.27 -32.15
CA LEU A 69 29.03 2.62 -33.16
C LEU A 69 29.38 3.58 -34.31
N GLN A 70 28.43 4.42 -34.73
CA GLN A 70 28.68 5.46 -35.72
C GLN A 70 29.72 6.49 -35.22
N ASN A 71 29.61 6.92 -33.97
CA ASN A 71 30.54 7.89 -33.38
C ASN A 71 31.93 7.29 -33.09
N ALA A 72 32.01 6.03 -32.66
CA ALA A 72 33.28 5.33 -32.38
C ALA A 72 34.13 5.13 -33.63
N ASN A 73 33.51 5.04 -34.81
CA ASN A 73 34.22 5.00 -36.08
C ASN A 73 34.86 6.36 -36.45
N ILE A 74 34.40 7.47 -35.83
CA ILE A 74 34.95 8.82 -36.06
C ILE A 74 36.10 9.12 -35.08
N THR A 75 36.03 8.65 -33.84
CA THR A 75 37.03 8.97 -32.78
C THR A 75 38.29 8.11 -32.78
N ARG A 76 38.38 7.02 -33.57
CA ARG A 76 39.62 6.23 -33.72
C ARG A 76 40.79 7.01 -34.35
N ALA A 77 40.57 8.23 -34.83
CA ALA A 77 41.62 9.11 -35.35
C ALA A 77 42.33 9.96 -34.27
N SER A 78 41.87 9.99 -33.01
CA SER A 78 42.47 10.82 -31.95
C SER A 78 42.92 9.95 -30.76
N GLY A 79 44.23 9.74 -30.64
CA GLY A 79 44.88 8.73 -29.80
C GLY A 79 44.92 8.97 -28.28
N SER A 80 43.88 9.52 -27.65
CA SER A 80 43.83 9.65 -26.19
C SER A 80 42.99 8.52 -25.55
N ARG A 81 43.64 7.40 -25.23
CA ARG A 81 43.07 6.32 -24.40
C ARG A 81 43.17 6.70 -22.92
N GLY A 82 42.12 7.31 -22.37
CA GLY A 82 41.85 7.25 -20.93
C GLY A 82 41.23 5.89 -20.55
N PRO A 83 41.30 5.46 -19.27
CA PRO A 83 40.79 4.16 -18.81
C PRO A 83 39.28 4.18 -18.52
N ASP A 84 38.52 5.05 -19.18
CA ASP A 84 37.06 5.10 -19.04
C ASP A 84 36.47 3.97 -19.88
N THR A 85 36.26 2.83 -19.23
CA THR A 85 35.50 1.71 -19.79
C THR A 85 34.20 2.25 -20.36
N PRO A 86 33.87 2.02 -21.65
CA PRO A 86 32.69 2.62 -22.26
C PRO A 86 31.45 2.20 -21.48
N ASP A 87 30.74 3.20 -20.95
CA ASP A 87 29.51 2.99 -20.19
C ASP A 87 28.53 2.09 -20.98
N ASN A 88 27.96 1.10 -20.29
CA ASN A 88 27.01 0.17 -20.89
C ASN A 88 25.89 0.98 -21.59
N PRO A 89 25.65 0.76 -22.91
CA PRO A 89 24.64 1.49 -23.69
C PRO A 89 23.23 1.42 -23.07
N TYR A 90 22.92 0.35 -22.34
CA TYR A 90 21.70 0.26 -21.53
C TYR A 90 21.61 1.39 -20.49
N PHE A 91 22.64 1.56 -19.63
CA PHE A 91 22.63 2.61 -18.61
C PHE A 91 22.65 4.02 -19.21
N GLU A 92 23.23 4.19 -20.39
CA GLU A 92 23.10 5.46 -21.11
C GLU A 92 21.68 5.76 -21.54
N ALA A 93 20.97 4.78 -22.08
CA ALA A 93 19.55 4.91 -22.37
C ALA A 93 18.78 5.23 -21.07
N CYS A 94 19.08 4.57 -19.94
CA CYS A 94 18.41 4.84 -18.65
C CYS A 94 18.59 6.28 -18.22
N ARG A 95 19.83 6.78 -18.30
CA ARG A 95 20.10 8.19 -17.98
C ARG A 95 19.41 9.15 -18.94
N ALA A 96 19.32 8.82 -20.22
CA ALA A 96 18.60 9.64 -21.19
C ALA A 96 17.10 9.70 -20.87
N ASP A 97 16.47 8.58 -20.56
CA ASP A 97 15.07 8.51 -20.16
C ASP A 97 14.82 9.27 -18.85
N LEU A 98 15.63 9.04 -17.81
CA LEU A 98 15.54 9.77 -16.55
C LEU A 98 15.70 11.28 -16.72
N ARG A 99 16.53 11.75 -17.65
CA ARG A 99 16.62 13.19 -17.99
C ARG A 99 15.33 13.70 -18.61
N ARG A 100 14.67 12.91 -19.46
CA ARG A 100 13.35 13.25 -20.05
C ARG A 100 12.27 13.30 -18.98
N ILE A 101 12.22 12.31 -18.08
CA ILE A 101 11.34 12.31 -16.91
C ILE A 101 11.60 13.55 -16.05
N GLY A 102 12.86 13.86 -15.78
CA GLY A 102 13.22 15.04 -14.98
C GLY A 102 12.82 16.36 -15.64
N ALA A 103 12.90 16.46 -16.97
CA ALA A 103 12.39 17.61 -17.70
C ALA A 103 10.86 17.71 -17.60
N ALA A 104 10.15 16.59 -17.76
CA ALA A 104 8.70 16.50 -17.60
C ALA A 104 8.24 16.91 -16.18
N PHE A 105 8.91 16.40 -15.14
CA PHE A 105 8.58 16.71 -13.75
C PHE A 105 8.77 18.19 -13.41
N ARG A 106 9.75 18.87 -13.99
CA ARG A 106 9.93 20.32 -13.81
C ARG A 106 8.79 21.16 -14.39
N LEU A 107 8.00 20.61 -15.32
CA LEU A 107 6.80 21.27 -15.84
C LEU A 107 5.61 21.20 -14.88
N LEU A 108 5.72 20.44 -13.78
CA LEU A 108 4.66 20.16 -12.81
C LEU A 108 5.01 20.74 -11.43
N PRO A 109 5.10 22.08 -11.29
CA PRO A 109 5.68 22.72 -10.11
C PRO A 109 4.85 22.56 -8.82
N ASN A 110 3.58 22.18 -8.94
CA ASN A 110 2.65 22.04 -7.82
C ASN A 110 2.34 20.57 -7.46
N LEU A 111 3.08 19.61 -8.02
CA LEU A 111 2.90 18.21 -7.68
C LEU A 111 3.20 17.97 -6.19
N ARG A 112 2.25 17.33 -5.50
CA ARG A 112 2.29 17.04 -4.05
C ARG A 112 2.02 15.56 -3.75
N TYR A 113 1.39 14.86 -4.67
CA TYR A 113 0.99 13.46 -4.53
C TYR A 113 1.59 12.69 -5.71
N LEU A 114 2.47 11.75 -5.41
CA LEU A 114 3.10 10.90 -6.42
C LEU A 114 2.83 9.44 -6.11
N THR A 115 2.33 8.73 -7.12
CA THR A 115 2.12 7.28 -7.08
C THR A 115 2.96 6.60 -8.15
N ILE A 116 3.79 5.64 -7.73
CA ILE A 116 4.58 4.79 -8.62
C ILE A 116 3.87 3.44 -8.64
N LEU A 117 3.23 3.16 -9.77
CA LEU A 117 2.39 1.98 -9.95
C LEU A 117 3.25 0.78 -10.30
N SER A 118 2.89 -0.38 -9.75
CA SER A 118 3.57 -1.64 -10.03
C SER A 118 3.40 -1.98 -11.50
N ALA A 119 4.51 -2.24 -12.18
CA ALA A 119 4.49 -2.91 -13.46
C ALA A 119 3.87 -4.32 -13.29
N SER A 120 3.12 -4.82 -14.28
CA SER A 120 2.58 -6.18 -14.21
C SER A 120 3.71 -7.21 -14.24
N ASP A 121 3.47 -8.46 -13.82
CA ASP A 121 4.50 -9.51 -13.85
C ASP A 121 5.05 -9.80 -15.25
N ARG A 122 4.38 -9.29 -16.30
CA ARG A 122 4.79 -9.43 -17.70
C ARG A 122 5.63 -8.25 -18.19
N ASP A 123 5.67 -7.15 -17.44
CA ASP A 123 6.38 -5.94 -17.83
C ASP A 123 7.83 -5.98 -17.34
N SER A 124 8.75 -5.41 -18.13
CA SER A 124 10.14 -5.27 -17.72
C SER A 124 10.28 -4.29 -16.56
N ARG A 125 10.77 -4.78 -15.43
CA ARG A 125 11.02 -3.99 -14.22
C ARG A 125 12.32 -3.19 -14.36
N PRO A 126 12.36 -1.92 -13.92
CA PRO A 126 13.56 -1.11 -14.01
C PRO A 126 14.66 -1.72 -13.14
N HIS A 127 15.88 -1.76 -13.66
CA HIS A 127 17.06 -2.18 -12.91
C HIS A 127 17.26 -1.29 -11.66
N HIS A 128 17.76 -1.84 -10.55
CA HIS A 128 17.90 -1.15 -9.26
C HIS A 128 18.58 0.23 -9.38
N ARG A 129 19.68 0.34 -10.14
CA ARG A 129 20.37 1.63 -10.39
C ARG A 129 19.47 2.70 -11.01
N THR A 130 18.53 2.30 -11.87
CA THR A 130 17.56 3.20 -12.48
C THR A 130 16.53 3.65 -11.45
N GLN A 131 16.09 2.75 -10.56
CA GLN A 131 15.23 3.09 -9.42
C GLN A 131 15.93 4.05 -8.46
N ASP A 132 17.21 3.83 -8.12
CA ASP A 132 18.02 4.75 -7.28
C ASP A 132 18.13 6.14 -7.90
N ALA A 133 18.40 6.20 -9.20
CA ALA A 133 18.53 7.47 -9.90
C ALA A 133 17.16 8.18 -10.04
N PHE A 134 16.09 7.41 -10.22
CA PHE A 134 14.73 7.93 -10.24
C PHE A 134 14.30 8.47 -8.87
N SER A 135 14.59 7.75 -7.78
CA SER A 135 14.26 8.16 -6.41
C SER A 135 14.94 9.50 -6.06
N LYS A 136 16.23 9.64 -6.40
CA LYS A 136 16.98 10.91 -6.29
C LYS A 136 16.35 12.02 -7.12
N LEU A 137 15.89 11.72 -8.34
CA LEU A 137 15.21 12.69 -9.21
C LEU A 137 13.89 13.18 -8.59
N VAL A 138 13.07 12.30 -8.01
CA VAL A 138 11.86 12.67 -7.25
C VAL A 138 12.23 13.59 -6.09
N GLY A 139 13.30 13.25 -5.38
CA GLY A 139 13.91 14.08 -4.34
C GLY A 139 14.26 15.50 -4.81
N GLN A 140 14.78 15.67 -6.01
CA GLN A 140 15.14 16.98 -6.54
C GLN A 140 13.96 17.77 -7.08
N CYS A 141 13.03 17.11 -7.78
CA CYS A 141 11.94 17.77 -8.49
C CYS A 141 10.79 18.23 -7.58
N PHE A 142 10.54 17.52 -6.47
CA PHE A 142 9.34 17.73 -5.67
C PHE A 142 9.66 18.00 -4.19
N PRO A 143 10.25 19.15 -3.84
CA PRO A 143 10.59 19.49 -2.44
C PRO A 143 9.37 19.57 -1.51
N LYS A 144 8.18 19.86 -2.05
CA LYS A 144 6.91 19.99 -1.32
C LYS A 144 6.02 18.74 -1.41
N LEU A 145 6.62 17.58 -1.63
CA LEU A 145 5.89 16.32 -1.74
C LEU A 145 5.24 15.98 -0.38
N LYS A 146 3.93 15.73 -0.38
CA LYS A 146 3.14 15.42 0.82
C LYS A 146 2.80 13.93 0.92
N SER A 147 2.62 13.28 -0.22
CA SER A 147 2.31 11.86 -0.30
C SER A 147 3.18 11.21 -1.35
N LEU A 148 3.78 10.09 -0.97
CA LEU A 148 4.48 9.19 -1.87
C LEU A 148 3.92 7.79 -1.68
N ILE A 149 3.48 7.19 -2.78
CA ILE A 149 3.06 5.80 -2.83
C ILE A 149 3.93 5.08 -3.84
N SER A 150 4.59 4.01 -3.43
CA SER A 150 5.29 3.10 -4.32
C SER A 150 4.69 1.70 -4.17
N GLU A 151 4.24 1.13 -5.28
CA GLU A 151 3.77 -0.25 -5.35
C GLU A 151 4.85 -1.21 -5.88
N GLU A 152 6.00 -0.67 -6.27
CA GLU A 152 7.19 -1.40 -6.69
C GLU A 152 7.71 -2.29 -5.55
N ASP A 153 8.32 -3.42 -5.94
CA ASP A 153 8.80 -4.44 -4.99
C ASP A 153 10.02 -3.96 -4.19
N GLN A 154 10.81 -3.09 -4.80
CA GLN A 154 11.97 -2.44 -4.21
C GLN A 154 11.91 -0.97 -4.58
N PHE A 155 12.06 -0.10 -3.58
CA PHE A 155 12.08 1.33 -3.82
C PHE A 155 13.00 2.03 -2.82
N PRO A 156 14.14 2.57 -3.26
CA PRO A 156 15.09 3.25 -2.39
C PRO A 156 14.45 4.49 -1.77
N ILE A 157 14.47 4.57 -0.44
CA ILE A 157 13.81 5.66 0.29
C ILE A 157 14.74 6.79 0.71
N ASP A 158 16.06 6.70 0.53
CA ASP A 158 17.03 7.70 1.06
C ASP A 158 16.69 9.16 0.71
N PHE A 159 16.07 9.38 -0.46
CA PHE A 159 15.67 10.72 -0.92
C PHE A 159 14.52 11.35 -0.12
N VAL A 160 13.86 10.59 0.77
CA VAL A 160 12.88 11.15 1.71
C VAL A 160 13.58 12.06 2.73
N SER A 161 14.88 11.87 2.98
CA SER A 161 15.68 12.84 3.72
C SER A 161 15.57 14.22 3.06
N GLY A 162 15.13 15.21 3.82
CA GLY A 162 14.87 16.56 3.30
C GLY A 162 13.47 16.77 2.71
N LYS A 163 12.50 15.90 3.01
CA LYS A 163 11.07 16.10 2.70
C LYS A 163 10.24 16.44 3.94
N PRO A 164 10.38 17.65 4.52
CA PRO A 164 9.70 18.01 5.77
C PRO A 164 8.17 18.08 5.63
N GLU A 165 7.65 18.24 4.41
CA GLU A 165 6.22 18.24 4.11
C GLU A 165 5.64 16.84 3.88
N LEU A 166 6.46 15.79 3.82
CA LEU A 166 5.98 14.43 3.62
C LEU A 166 5.17 14.01 4.86
N ARG A 167 3.92 13.60 4.62
CA ARG A 167 2.96 13.18 5.65
C ARG A 167 2.50 11.76 5.46
N ARG A 168 2.41 11.31 4.20
CA ARG A 168 2.00 9.97 3.84
C ARG A 168 3.10 9.28 3.04
N LEU A 169 3.51 8.10 3.51
CA LEU A 169 4.45 7.25 2.80
C LEU A 169 3.90 5.82 2.72
N ARG A 170 3.85 5.29 1.50
CA ARG A 170 3.58 3.87 1.21
C ARG A 170 4.73 3.29 0.41
N PHE A 171 5.36 2.23 0.91
CA PHE A 171 6.54 1.64 0.27
C PHE A 171 6.74 0.19 0.73
N PRO A 172 7.55 -0.62 0.01
CA PRO A 172 7.94 -1.95 0.48
C PRO A 172 8.88 -1.86 1.68
N ALA A 173 8.78 -2.79 2.64
CA ALA A 173 9.62 -2.78 3.85
C ALA A 173 11.12 -2.97 3.58
N THR A 174 11.49 -3.27 2.33
CA THR A 174 12.86 -3.54 1.93
C THR A 174 13.63 -2.24 1.74
N THR A 175 14.39 -1.85 2.75
CA THR A 175 15.42 -0.82 2.63
C THR A 175 16.77 -1.48 2.35
N SER A 176 17.59 -0.83 1.52
CA SER A 176 18.98 -1.24 1.31
C SER A 176 19.94 -0.65 2.34
N SER A 177 19.44 0.26 3.18
CA SER A 177 20.19 1.05 4.16
C SER A 177 20.23 0.32 5.51
N ASP A 178 21.24 0.59 6.34
CA ASP A 178 21.31 0.00 7.67
C ASP A 178 20.26 0.60 8.64
N ASP A 179 20.12 0.01 9.83
CA ASP A 179 19.08 0.40 10.78
C ASP A 179 19.26 1.81 11.32
N GLU A 180 20.49 2.25 11.60
CA GLU A 180 20.78 3.59 12.12
C GLU A 180 20.49 4.66 11.06
N GLU A 181 20.90 4.43 9.82
CA GLU A 181 20.56 5.28 8.69
C GLU A 181 19.05 5.33 8.49
N THR A 182 18.37 4.18 8.52
CA THR A 182 16.92 4.10 8.35
C THR A 182 16.19 4.87 9.46
N GLU A 183 16.54 4.67 10.74
CA GLU A 183 15.95 5.44 11.84
C GLU A 183 16.19 6.94 11.67
N GLY A 184 17.42 7.33 11.31
CA GLY A 184 17.80 8.70 11.02
C GLY A 184 16.95 9.33 9.92
N LEU A 185 16.74 8.61 8.81
CA LEU A 185 15.91 9.03 7.68
C LEU A 185 14.47 9.33 8.13
N PHE A 186 13.86 8.42 8.91
CA PHE A 186 12.48 8.57 9.38
C PHE A 186 12.34 9.64 10.46
N SER A 187 13.33 9.79 11.34
CA SER A 187 13.34 10.81 12.42
C SER A 187 13.27 12.24 11.88
N ALA A 188 13.80 12.47 10.68
CA ALA A 188 13.75 13.76 9.99
C ALA A 188 12.37 14.06 9.36
N LEU A 189 11.48 13.07 9.28
CA LEU A 189 10.14 13.20 8.69
C LEU A 189 9.09 13.45 9.78
N SER A 190 8.04 14.19 9.42
CA SER A 190 6.84 14.29 10.26
C SER A 190 5.70 13.47 9.64
N LEU A 191 5.95 12.17 9.43
CA LEU A 191 4.95 11.25 8.87
C LEU A 191 3.76 11.11 9.83
N SER A 192 2.55 11.27 9.28
CA SER A 192 1.29 10.99 9.98
C SER A 192 0.69 9.66 9.52
N GLU A 193 0.98 9.23 8.29
CA GLU A 193 0.48 8.00 7.69
C GLU A 193 1.63 7.18 7.10
N LEU A 194 1.74 5.94 7.55
CA LEU A 194 2.74 4.98 7.09
C LEU A 194 2.03 3.71 6.65
N GLU A 195 2.34 3.26 5.44
CA GLU A 195 1.85 1.99 4.90
C GLU A 195 3.04 1.18 4.39
N ILE A 196 3.28 0.04 5.02
CA ILE A 196 4.37 -0.87 4.65
C ILE A 196 3.74 -2.00 3.84
N CYS A 197 4.04 -2.03 2.53
CA CYS A 197 3.45 -2.96 1.57
C CYS A 197 4.47 -4.01 1.14
N ARG A 198 4.32 -5.24 1.61
CA ARG A 198 5.26 -6.36 1.49
C ARG A 198 6.37 -6.27 2.51
N LEU A 199 6.32 -7.27 3.37
CA LEU A 199 7.32 -7.55 4.37
C LEU A 199 8.30 -8.56 3.73
N PRO A 200 9.60 -8.50 4.04
CA PRO A 200 10.58 -9.43 3.48
C PRO A 200 10.11 -10.89 3.66
N HIS A 201 10.27 -11.69 2.61
CA HIS A 201 9.89 -13.10 2.64
C HIS A 201 10.91 -13.87 3.46
N HIS A 202 10.47 -14.51 4.54
CA HIS A 202 11.26 -15.43 5.35
C HIS A 202 12.12 -16.33 4.47
N THR A 203 13.40 -15.99 4.35
CA THR A 203 14.39 -17.02 4.03
C THR A 203 14.48 -17.96 5.24
N ALA A 204 14.88 -19.21 5.01
CA ALA A 204 14.81 -20.28 6.03
C ALA A 204 15.59 -20.01 7.34
N SER A 205 16.23 -18.85 7.52
CA SER A 205 16.88 -18.41 8.77
C SER A 205 15.96 -17.66 9.76
N GLY A 206 14.70 -17.39 9.40
CA GLY A 206 13.57 -17.27 10.33
C GLY A 206 13.46 -16.09 11.31
N ALA A 207 14.52 -15.33 11.62
CA ALA A 207 14.44 -14.30 12.68
C ALA A 207 14.97 -12.90 12.31
N GLU A 208 15.93 -12.78 11.38
CA GLU A 208 16.66 -11.51 11.14
C GLU A 208 15.93 -10.51 10.22
N GLU A 209 14.88 -10.93 9.53
CA GLU A 209 14.29 -10.10 8.46
C GLU A 209 13.31 -9.02 8.97
N TRP A 210 12.82 -9.14 10.20
CA TRP A 210 11.88 -8.17 10.80
C TRP A 210 12.53 -6.93 11.37
N ASP A 211 13.84 -6.97 11.57
CA ASP A 211 14.59 -5.87 12.17
C ASP A 211 14.46 -4.60 11.34
N CYS A 212 14.22 -4.69 10.01
CA CYS A 212 14.03 -3.54 9.14
C CYS A 212 12.80 -2.66 9.48
N VAL A 213 11.74 -3.21 10.08
CA VAL A 213 10.51 -2.44 10.42
C VAL A 213 10.69 -1.62 11.71
N THR A 214 11.49 -2.13 12.64
CA THR A 214 11.75 -1.49 13.92
C THR A 214 12.33 -0.07 13.78
N PRO A 215 13.43 0.20 13.04
CA PRO A 215 13.98 1.55 12.90
C PRO A 215 13.02 2.51 12.19
N ILE A 216 12.20 2.00 11.25
CA ILE A 216 11.16 2.80 10.59
C ILE A 216 10.14 3.32 11.61
N LEU A 217 9.66 2.44 12.49
CA LEU A 217 8.71 2.80 13.53
C LEU A 217 9.36 3.69 14.58
N GLU A 218 10.57 3.38 15.03
CA GLU A 218 11.29 4.19 16.03
C GLU A 218 11.54 5.61 15.54
N GLY A 219 11.90 5.78 14.27
CA GLY A 219 12.11 7.07 13.62
C GLY A 219 10.83 7.85 13.34
N SER A 220 9.63 7.32 13.55
CA SER A 220 8.38 7.99 13.12
C SER A 220 7.51 8.51 14.27
N PRO A 221 7.99 9.37 15.20
CA PRO A 221 7.30 9.68 16.46
C PRO A 221 5.92 10.36 16.30
N SER A 222 5.66 10.95 15.14
CA SER A 222 4.39 11.64 14.85
C SER A 222 3.32 10.75 14.21
N LEU A 223 3.56 9.45 14.12
CA LEU A 223 2.71 8.52 13.38
C LEU A 223 1.30 8.42 13.98
N GLN A 224 0.28 8.63 13.15
CA GLN A 224 -1.14 8.56 13.54
C GLN A 224 -1.87 7.38 12.89
N SER A 225 -1.43 6.95 11.72
CA SER A 225 -2.01 5.82 10.99
C SER A 225 -0.90 4.88 10.52
N LEU A 226 -0.99 3.63 10.93
CA LEU A 226 -0.09 2.56 10.50
C LEU A 226 -0.89 1.50 9.75
N THR A 227 -0.45 1.16 8.55
CA THR A 227 -0.97 0.03 7.78
C THR A 227 0.17 -0.95 7.52
N LEU A 228 -0.01 -2.18 7.97
CA LEU A 228 0.89 -3.29 7.68
C LEU A 228 0.16 -4.20 6.70
N PHE A 229 0.69 -4.24 5.47
CA PHE A 229 0.08 -4.97 4.36
C PHE A 229 1.05 -5.97 3.76
N GLU A 230 0.61 -7.21 3.62
CA GLU A 230 1.31 -8.21 2.84
C GLU A 230 0.57 -8.48 1.52
N ARG A 231 1.27 -8.35 0.38
CA ARG A 231 0.70 -8.64 -0.93
C ARG A 231 0.61 -10.16 -1.12
N HIS A 232 -0.55 -10.63 -1.58
CA HIS A 232 -0.87 -12.04 -1.76
C HIS A 232 0.22 -12.87 -2.49
N GLY A 233 0.98 -13.67 -1.73
CA GLY A 233 1.59 -14.93 -2.16
C GLY A 233 0.86 -16.11 -1.49
N ALA A 234 0.80 -17.28 -2.11
CA ALA A 234 -0.16 -18.33 -1.73
C ALA A 234 0.15 -19.09 -0.42
N GLU A 235 1.32 -18.90 0.21
CA GLU A 235 1.79 -19.85 1.25
C GLU A 235 2.58 -19.20 2.41
N THR A 236 2.52 -17.87 2.58
CA THR A 236 3.29 -17.21 3.64
C THR A 236 2.59 -17.25 5.01
N PRO A 237 3.33 -17.46 6.12
CA PRO A 237 2.81 -17.47 7.48
C PRO A 237 2.25 -16.09 7.90
N ASN A 238 1.60 -16.02 9.06
CA ASN A 238 0.91 -14.82 9.58
C ASN A 238 1.91 -13.70 9.97
N LEU A 239 2.49 -13.06 8.96
CA LEU A 239 3.59 -12.10 9.04
C LEU A 239 3.25 -10.85 9.88
N ALA A 240 1.99 -10.39 9.87
CA ALA A 240 1.59 -9.23 10.68
C ALA A 240 1.77 -9.49 12.18
N ALA A 241 1.54 -10.73 12.64
CA ALA A 241 1.65 -11.07 14.04
C ALA A 241 3.12 -11.06 14.50
N GLU A 242 4.05 -11.49 13.63
CA GLU A 242 5.48 -11.48 13.90
C GLU A 242 6.04 -10.07 14.01
N VAL A 243 5.55 -9.11 13.21
CA VAL A 243 5.88 -7.68 13.37
C VAL A 243 5.56 -7.20 14.79
N PHE A 244 4.46 -7.65 15.40
CA PHE A 244 4.15 -7.25 16.78
C PHE A 244 5.11 -7.84 17.81
N VAL A 245 5.70 -9.01 17.53
CA VAL A 245 6.69 -9.63 18.41
C VAL A 245 8.02 -8.92 18.25
N GLY A 246 8.52 -8.77 17.01
CA GLY A 246 9.81 -8.16 16.71
C GLY A 246 9.84 -6.65 17.01
N SER A 247 8.79 -5.92 16.63
CA SER A 247 8.74 -4.45 16.78
C SER A 247 7.90 -3.98 17.97
N GLN A 248 7.71 -4.84 18.99
CA GLN A 248 6.87 -4.51 20.14
C GLN A 248 7.32 -3.20 20.80
N ALA A 249 8.61 -3.07 21.11
CA ALA A 249 9.18 -1.92 21.78
C ALA A 249 8.96 -0.62 20.99
N ALA A 250 9.19 -0.65 19.68
CA ALA A 250 8.96 0.49 18.78
C ALA A 250 7.48 0.89 18.75
N LEU A 251 6.56 -0.09 18.63
CA LEU A 251 5.12 0.17 18.68
C LEU A 251 4.69 0.79 20.02
N ARG A 252 5.31 0.42 21.14
CA ARG A 252 5.00 1.03 22.45
C ARG A 252 5.22 2.54 22.46
N ARG A 253 6.20 3.07 21.69
CA ARG A 253 6.43 4.52 21.57
C ARG A 253 5.24 5.24 20.94
N HIS A 254 4.45 4.55 20.10
CA HIS A 254 3.29 5.11 19.40
C HIS A 254 1.97 4.97 20.13
N ARG A 255 1.94 4.43 21.36
CA ARG A 255 0.70 4.18 22.09
C ARG A 255 -0.17 5.43 22.27
N GLY A 256 0.44 6.61 22.39
CA GLY A 256 -0.27 7.89 22.58
C GLY A 256 -0.65 8.60 21.28
N SER A 257 0.07 8.35 20.18
CA SER A 257 -0.06 9.04 18.89
C SER A 257 -0.89 8.25 17.88
N LEU A 258 -0.76 6.93 17.86
CA LEU A 258 -1.42 6.07 16.88
C LEU A 258 -2.94 6.03 17.11
N ARG A 259 -3.70 6.44 16.10
CA ARG A 259 -5.17 6.48 16.07
C ARG A 259 -5.76 5.38 15.20
N THR A 260 -5.07 5.05 14.11
CA THR A 260 -5.52 4.07 13.13
C THR A 260 -4.47 2.98 12.97
N LEU A 261 -4.90 1.74 13.10
CA LEU A 261 -4.08 0.57 12.82
C LEU A 261 -4.81 -0.33 11.83
N LYS A 262 -4.15 -0.65 10.72
CA LYS A 262 -4.67 -1.59 9.72
C LYS A 262 -3.71 -2.76 9.61
N LEU A 263 -4.23 -3.95 9.85
CA LEU A 263 -3.51 -5.21 9.79
C LEU A 263 -4.14 -6.05 8.69
N LEU A 264 -3.38 -6.28 7.63
CA LEU A 264 -3.78 -7.18 6.56
C LEU A 264 -2.86 -8.39 6.65
N ALA A 265 -3.39 -9.48 7.21
CA ALA A 265 -2.65 -10.71 7.40
C ALA A 265 -3.48 -11.88 6.88
N LYS A 266 -2.86 -12.78 6.12
CA LYS A 266 -3.52 -14.03 5.78
C LYS A 266 -3.64 -14.90 7.03
N PRO A 267 -4.70 -15.71 7.14
CA PRO A 267 -4.71 -16.77 8.13
C PRO A 267 -3.60 -17.73 7.73
N GLY A 268 -2.54 -17.79 8.55
CA GLY A 268 -1.57 -18.88 8.45
C GLY A 268 -2.27 -20.23 8.63
N PRO A 269 -1.61 -21.35 8.24
CA PRO A 269 -2.06 -22.66 8.70
C PRO A 269 -2.26 -22.58 10.21
N GLU A 270 -3.38 -23.10 10.71
CA GLU A 270 -3.66 -23.14 12.16
C GLU A 270 -2.40 -23.67 12.83
N TYR A 271 -1.73 -22.82 13.62
CA TYR A 271 -0.53 -23.19 14.34
C TYR A 271 -0.92 -24.42 15.15
N SER A 272 -0.46 -25.60 14.74
CA SER A 272 -0.58 -26.78 15.57
C SER A 272 0.23 -26.44 16.79
N ALA A 273 -0.46 -26.31 17.92
CA ALA A 273 0.17 -26.09 19.20
C ALA A 273 1.03 -27.32 19.51
N ASP A 274 2.25 -27.35 18.97
CA ASP A 274 3.29 -28.24 19.45
C ASP A 274 3.61 -27.75 20.87
N GLU A 275 3.12 -28.49 21.86
CA GLU A 275 3.00 -28.12 23.27
C GLU A 275 4.34 -27.84 23.99
N ASP A 276 5.49 -27.99 23.33
CA ASP A 276 6.81 -28.04 23.97
C ASP A 276 7.74 -26.84 23.66
N SER A 277 7.27 -25.84 22.91
CA SER A 277 7.98 -24.56 22.84
C SER A 277 7.26 -23.54 23.72
N ASP A 278 8.00 -22.61 24.33
CA ASP A 278 7.47 -21.39 24.97
C ASP A 278 7.46 -20.26 23.90
N PRO A 279 6.66 -20.32 22.80
CA PRO A 279 6.64 -19.22 21.87
C PRO A 279 5.92 -18.07 22.57
N VAL A 280 6.57 -16.90 22.58
CA VAL A 280 5.89 -15.63 22.80
C VAL A 280 4.76 -15.57 21.79
N HIS A 281 3.53 -15.86 22.23
CA HIS A 281 2.40 -15.99 21.32
C HIS A 281 2.16 -14.61 20.68
N PRO A 282 2.31 -14.48 19.35
CA PRO A 282 2.15 -13.19 18.66
C PRO A 282 0.82 -12.49 18.99
N GLU A 283 -0.21 -13.30 19.24
CA GLU A 283 -1.50 -12.84 19.70
C GLU A 283 -1.48 -12.16 21.07
N ALA A 284 -0.73 -12.69 22.03
CA ALA A 284 -0.61 -12.09 23.35
C ALA A 284 0.13 -10.74 23.28
N CYS A 285 1.16 -10.64 22.44
CA CYS A 285 1.89 -9.40 22.19
C CYS A 285 1.01 -8.33 21.53
N CYS A 286 0.27 -8.70 20.49
CA CYS A 286 -0.66 -7.80 19.80
C CYS A 286 -1.78 -7.35 20.75
N ALA A 287 -2.35 -8.27 21.52
CA ALA A 287 -3.41 -7.96 22.48
C ALA A 287 -2.93 -7.04 23.60
N ALA A 288 -1.74 -7.28 24.16
CA ALA A 288 -1.12 -6.42 25.15
C ALA A 288 -0.81 -5.01 24.60
N PHE A 289 -0.43 -4.90 23.32
CA PHE A 289 -0.28 -3.60 22.66
C PHE A 289 -1.63 -2.90 22.51
N LEU A 290 -2.64 -3.59 21.98
CA LEU A 290 -3.96 -3.04 21.71
C LEU A 290 -4.62 -2.53 22.99
N ALA A 291 -4.55 -3.27 24.09
CA ALA A 291 -5.08 -2.87 25.39
C ALA A 291 -4.51 -1.55 25.92
N GLN A 292 -3.27 -1.21 25.54
CA GLN A 292 -2.53 -0.04 26.04
C GLN A 292 -2.44 1.09 25.01
N SER A 293 -3.04 0.92 23.84
CA SER A 293 -3.02 1.89 22.76
C SER A 293 -4.17 2.90 22.88
N SER A 294 -4.03 4.05 22.21
CA SER A 294 -5.08 5.07 22.09
C SER A 294 -5.75 5.06 20.71
N LEU A 295 -5.84 3.87 20.12
CA LEU A 295 -6.48 3.64 18.83
C LEU A 295 -7.97 4.00 18.88
N THR A 296 -8.44 4.66 17.84
CA THR A 296 -9.85 4.96 17.59
C THR A 296 -10.42 4.12 16.46
N HIS A 297 -9.56 3.66 15.54
CA HIS A 297 -9.92 2.81 14.41
C HIS A 297 -8.97 1.62 14.31
N ILE A 298 -9.53 0.43 14.11
CA ILE A 298 -8.77 -0.76 13.76
C ILE A 298 -9.41 -1.47 12.57
N GLU A 299 -8.60 -1.84 11.59
CA GLU A 299 -9.00 -2.62 10.44
C GLU A 299 -8.23 -3.93 10.41
N PHE A 300 -8.94 -5.04 10.40
CA PHE A 300 -8.38 -6.38 10.26
C PHE A 300 -8.81 -6.93 8.90
N THR A 301 -7.86 -7.37 8.07
CA THR A 301 -8.15 -8.14 6.85
C THR A 301 -7.67 -9.56 7.04
N ASP A 302 -8.58 -10.53 6.97
CA ASP A 302 -8.37 -11.97 7.13
C ASP A 302 -7.68 -12.44 8.43
N VAL A 303 -7.47 -11.53 9.38
CA VAL A 303 -6.87 -11.84 10.67
C VAL A 303 -7.87 -12.56 11.59
N TRP A 304 -7.51 -13.77 12.00
CA TRP A 304 -8.25 -14.55 12.98
C TRP A 304 -7.48 -14.58 14.29
N MET A 305 -7.73 -13.63 15.18
CA MET A 305 -7.08 -13.64 16.49
C MET A 305 -8.11 -13.28 17.57
N PRO A 306 -8.08 -13.91 18.75
CA PRO A 306 -8.94 -13.59 19.90
C PRO A 306 -8.63 -12.23 20.55
N ILE A 307 -8.06 -11.27 19.80
CA ILE A 307 -7.59 -9.99 20.35
C ILE A 307 -8.74 -9.04 20.71
N TYR A 308 -9.97 -9.35 20.30
CA TYR A 308 -11.13 -8.52 20.59
C TYR A 308 -11.41 -8.36 22.09
N GLU A 309 -10.96 -9.29 22.94
CA GLU A 309 -11.11 -9.19 24.41
C GLU A 309 -10.22 -8.12 25.01
N GLN A 310 -9.23 -7.63 24.26
CA GLN A 310 -8.23 -6.67 24.69
C GLN A 310 -8.25 -5.39 23.84
N LEU A 311 -9.38 -5.07 23.21
CA LEU A 311 -9.50 -3.81 22.47
C LEU A 311 -9.37 -2.61 23.43
N PRO A 312 -8.68 -1.53 23.01
CA PRO A 312 -8.54 -0.34 23.83
C PRO A 312 -9.91 0.30 24.06
N ARG A 313 -10.11 0.91 25.23
CA ARG A 313 -11.36 1.63 25.56
C ARG A 313 -11.69 2.77 24.59
N THR A 314 -10.66 3.32 23.96
CA THR A 314 -10.77 4.41 22.98
C THR A 314 -11.27 3.95 21.61
N ILE A 315 -11.37 2.64 21.37
CA ILE A 315 -11.78 2.14 20.06
C ILE A 315 -13.22 2.55 19.76
N GLN A 316 -13.42 3.21 18.62
CA GLN A 316 -14.72 3.67 18.16
C GLN A 316 -15.21 2.86 16.98
N THR A 317 -14.28 2.48 16.09
CA THR A 317 -14.57 1.75 14.87
C THR A 317 -13.72 0.51 14.76
N VAL A 318 -14.36 -0.62 14.51
CA VAL A 318 -13.70 -1.87 14.12
C VAL A 318 -14.20 -2.28 12.75
N THR A 319 -13.27 -2.41 11.81
CA THR A 319 -13.52 -2.90 10.46
C THR A 319 -12.92 -4.28 10.32
N TRP A 320 -13.73 -5.25 9.95
CA TRP A 320 -13.24 -6.55 9.50
C TRP A 320 -13.46 -6.68 8.02
N ARG A 321 -12.41 -7.04 7.29
CA ARG A 321 -12.47 -7.41 5.88
C ARG A 321 -12.13 -8.89 5.78
N LEU A 322 -13.02 -9.63 5.16
CA LEU A 322 -12.78 -11.01 4.76
C LEU A 322 -12.62 -10.95 3.24
N ASP A 323 -11.41 -11.17 2.77
CA ASP A 323 -11.08 -11.16 1.34
C ASP A 323 -11.16 -12.59 0.77
N GLU A 324 -11.28 -12.72 -0.54
CA GLU A 324 -11.27 -14.02 -1.20
C GLU A 324 -9.92 -14.72 -1.00
N SER A 325 -9.89 -15.73 -0.14
CA SER A 325 -8.91 -16.80 -0.31
C SER A 325 -9.20 -17.52 -1.62
N PRO A 326 -8.18 -17.88 -2.44
CA PRO A 326 -8.37 -18.68 -3.66
C PRO A 326 -9.01 -20.05 -3.41
N ARG A 327 -9.15 -20.46 -2.15
CA ARG A 327 -10.03 -21.57 -1.75
C ARG A 327 -11.08 -21.04 -0.79
N PRO A 328 -12.38 -21.10 -1.13
CA PRO A 328 -13.42 -20.74 -0.19
C PRO A 328 -13.29 -21.69 1.01
N PRO A 329 -13.05 -21.18 2.23
CA PRO A 329 -13.23 -22.01 3.42
C PRO A 329 -14.63 -22.61 3.38
N ASN A 330 -14.79 -23.82 3.94
CA ASN A 330 -16.11 -24.44 4.08
C ASN A 330 -17.09 -23.39 4.62
N VAL A 331 -18.22 -23.19 3.93
CA VAL A 331 -19.25 -22.21 4.29
C VAL A 331 -19.59 -22.31 5.78
N ALA A 332 -19.62 -23.51 6.35
CA ALA A 332 -19.84 -23.72 7.78
C ALA A 332 -18.76 -23.05 8.66
N THR A 333 -17.49 -23.18 8.30
CA THR A 333 -16.36 -22.54 9.01
C THR A 333 -16.49 -21.03 8.93
N SER A 334 -16.74 -20.48 7.76
CA SER A 334 -16.92 -19.04 7.56
C SER A 334 -18.08 -18.46 8.35
N VAL A 335 -19.18 -19.20 8.41
CA VAL A 335 -20.36 -18.82 9.17
C VAL A 335 -20.11 -18.93 10.66
N ALA A 336 -19.38 -19.95 11.12
CA ALA A 336 -18.92 -20.04 12.50
C ALA A 336 -17.98 -18.86 12.84
N ARG A 337 -17.09 -18.47 11.93
CA ARG A 337 -16.20 -17.31 12.06
C ARG A 337 -16.99 -16.02 12.20
N ILE A 338 -17.92 -15.75 11.28
CA ILE A 338 -18.80 -14.58 11.34
C ILE A 338 -19.62 -14.61 12.64
N LYS A 339 -20.28 -15.73 12.98
CA LYS A 339 -21.05 -15.86 14.24
C LYS A 339 -20.20 -15.57 15.47
N LYS A 340 -18.95 -16.07 15.51
CA LYS A 340 -18.00 -15.80 16.60
C LYS A 340 -17.66 -14.32 16.64
N MET A 341 -17.24 -13.72 15.52
CA MET A 341 -16.96 -12.27 15.41
C MET A 341 -18.14 -11.41 15.83
N VAL A 342 -19.35 -11.74 15.36
CA VAL A 342 -20.59 -11.06 15.74
C VAL A 342 -20.83 -11.19 17.24
N THR A 343 -20.76 -12.41 17.80
CA THR A 343 -20.95 -12.65 19.24
C THR A 343 -19.97 -11.83 20.07
N HIS A 344 -18.72 -11.72 19.63
CA HIS A 344 -17.71 -10.90 20.31
C HIS A 344 -17.93 -9.40 20.13
N ALA A 345 -18.32 -8.96 18.94
CA ALA A 345 -18.75 -7.58 18.68
C ALA A 345 -19.93 -7.18 19.58
N VAL A 346 -20.90 -8.07 19.79
CA VAL A 346 -22.03 -7.88 20.73
C VAL A 346 -21.50 -7.72 22.15
N ARG A 347 -20.61 -8.62 22.59
CA ARG A 347 -20.02 -8.56 23.93
C ARG A 347 -19.22 -7.28 24.14
N ALA A 348 -18.44 -6.86 23.15
CA ALA A 348 -17.60 -5.66 23.20
C ALA A 348 -18.42 -4.35 23.19
N ARG A 349 -19.54 -4.30 22.46
CA ARG A 349 -20.46 -3.13 22.44
C ARG A 349 -21.25 -2.96 23.74
N GLY A 350 -21.28 -4.01 24.55
CA GLY A 350 -21.60 -3.92 25.96
C GLY A 350 -22.96 -4.49 26.35
N ASN A 351 -22.95 -5.09 27.54
CA ASN A 351 -23.97 -4.80 28.53
C ASN A 351 -23.77 -3.33 28.95
N PRO A 352 -24.72 -2.40 28.70
CA PRO A 352 -24.56 -0.97 28.95
C PRO A 352 -24.34 -0.60 30.43
N ARG A 353 -24.33 -1.60 31.33
CA ARG A 353 -24.06 -1.46 32.77
C ARG A 353 -22.60 -1.70 33.15
N ASP A 354 -21.76 -2.18 32.23
CA ASP A 354 -20.34 -2.40 32.50
C ASP A 354 -19.51 -1.21 31.96
N PRO A 355 -19.09 -0.27 32.82
CA PRO A 355 -18.30 0.89 32.40
C PRO A 355 -16.87 0.52 31.98
N THR A 356 -16.48 -0.75 32.06
CA THR A 356 -15.12 -1.19 31.71
C THR A 356 -14.93 -1.49 30.22
N LEU A 357 -16.03 -1.61 29.45
CA LEU A 357 -16.02 -1.96 28.01
C LEU A 357 -15.94 -0.73 27.09
N PRO A 358 -15.30 -0.84 25.90
CA PRO A 358 -15.23 0.24 24.92
C PRO A 358 -16.62 0.61 24.35
N LEU A 359 -16.84 1.91 24.15
CA LEU A 359 -18.02 2.43 23.45
C LEU A 359 -17.84 2.33 21.93
N LEU A 360 -18.02 1.12 21.40
CA LEU A 360 -18.00 0.89 19.95
C LEU A 360 -19.17 1.60 19.28
N THR A 361 -18.85 2.62 18.48
CA THR A 361 -19.84 3.38 17.71
C THR A 361 -20.17 2.73 16.38
N ARG A 362 -19.17 2.07 15.77
CA ARG A 362 -19.31 1.45 14.46
C ARG A 362 -18.56 0.13 14.40
N ILE A 363 -19.26 -0.87 13.91
CA ILE A 363 -18.67 -2.14 13.51
C ILE A 363 -19.04 -2.34 12.06
N SER A 364 -18.03 -2.60 11.22
CA SER A 364 -18.21 -2.83 9.80
C SER A 364 -17.56 -4.16 9.44
N ILE A 365 -18.35 -5.05 8.85
CA ILE A 365 -17.86 -6.33 8.33
C ILE A 365 -18.04 -6.27 6.82
N HIS A 366 -16.93 -6.42 6.10
CA HIS A 366 -16.86 -6.50 4.64
C HIS A 366 -16.57 -7.95 4.24
N LEU A 367 -17.42 -8.50 3.38
CA LEU A 367 -17.31 -9.88 2.89
C LEU A 367 -16.96 -9.88 1.40
N ASP A 368 -15.89 -9.18 1.03
CA ASP A 368 -15.56 -8.93 -0.38
C ASP A 368 -15.22 -10.26 -1.07
N GLY A 369 -16.02 -10.64 -2.07
CA GLY A 369 -15.88 -11.88 -2.86
C GLY A 369 -16.10 -13.21 -2.10
N PHE A 370 -16.30 -13.15 -0.78
CA PHE A 370 -16.42 -14.31 0.09
C PHE A 370 -17.52 -15.33 -0.34
N PHE A 371 -18.53 -14.85 -1.05
CA PHE A 371 -19.54 -15.67 -1.70
C PHE A 371 -19.66 -15.25 -3.17
N PRO A 372 -19.60 -16.20 -4.12
CA PRO A 372 -19.89 -15.92 -5.50
C PRO A 372 -21.27 -15.24 -5.63
N ALA A 373 -21.34 -14.16 -6.41
CA ALA A 373 -22.61 -13.46 -6.62
C ALA A 373 -23.71 -14.38 -7.18
N ALA A 374 -23.33 -15.42 -7.93
CA ALA A 374 -24.24 -16.44 -8.46
C ALA A 374 -24.92 -17.25 -7.33
N ASP A 375 -24.17 -17.62 -6.30
CA ASP A 375 -24.66 -18.44 -5.20
C ASP A 375 -25.70 -17.67 -4.37
N ILE A 376 -25.45 -16.40 -4.08
CA ILE A 376 -26.38 -15.57 -3.28
C ILE A 376 -27.64 -15.19 -4.05
N ARG A 377 -27.57 -15.08 -5.38
CA ARG A 377 -28.74 -14.81 -6.22
C ARG A 377 -29.74 -15.98 -6.20
N HIS A 378 -29.27 -17.20 -5.93
CA HIS A 378 -30.16 -18.34 -5.78
C HIS A 378 -30.93 -18.24 -4.45
N PRO A 379 -32.28 -18.18 -4.46
CA PRO A 379 -33.08 -17.94 -3.26
C PRO A 379 -32.89 -18.99 -2.17
N ASP A 380 -32.64 -20.24 -2.58
CA ASP A 380 -32.47 -21.37 -1.65
C ASP A 380 -31.01 -21.65 -1.28
N HIS A 381 -30.06 -20.79 -1.66
CA HIS A 381 -28.67 -21.03 -1.29
C HIS A 381 -28.45 -20.71 0.20
N PRO A 382 -27.83 -21.61 0.98
CA PRO A 382 -27.68 -21.45 2.43
C PRO A 382 -26.91 -20.16 2.82
N SER A 383 -26.00 -19.69 1.97
CA SER A 383 -25.29 -18.43 2.19
C SER A 383 -26.21 -17.21 2.25
N ARG A 384 -27.30 -17.19 1.45
CA ARG A 384 -28.26 -16.07 1.44
C ARG A 384 -29.01 -15.98 2.76
N GLU A 385 -29.52 -17.10 3.24
CA GLU A 385 -30.22 -17.17 4.53
C GLU A 385 -29.30 -16.70 5.67
N ILE A 386 -28.04 -17.15 5.66
CA ILE A 386 -27.09 -16.81 6.70
C ILE A 386 -26.72 -15.32 6.68
N LEU A 387 -26.53 -14.73 5.49
CA LEU A 387 -26.29 -13.30 5.35
C LEU A 387 -27.50 -12.47 5.80
N MET A 388 -28.72 -12.90 5.50
CA MET A 388 -29.94 -12.26 5.96
C MET A 388 -30.07 -12.34 7.48
N MET A 389 -29.84 -13.51 8.07
CA MET A 389 -29.84 -13.70 9.52
C MET A 389 -28.75 -12.86 10.21
N ALA A 390 -27.54 -12.81 9.62
CA ALA A 390 -26.45 -12.00 10.14
C ALA A 390 -26.81 -10.52 10.06
N ARG A 391 -27.31 -10.03 8.91
CA ARG A 391 -27.75 -8.64 8.74
C ARG A 391 -28.85 -8.25 9.72
N ALA A 392 -29.86 -9.09 9.91
CA ALA A 392 -30.95 -8.84 10.87
C ALA A 392 -30.40 -8.75 12.30
N LYS A 393 -29.66 -9.76 12.76
CA LYS A 393 -29.07 -9.78 14.10
C LYS A 393 -28.09 -8.64 14.35
N LEU A 394 -27.30 -8.27 13.34
CA LEU A 394 -26.35 -7.17 13.42
C LEU A 394 -27.05 -5.81 13.37
N GLY A 395 -28.11 -5.69 12.57
CA GLY A 395 -28.93 -4.49 12.46
C GLY A 395 -29.60 -4.14 13.78
N ASP A 396 -30.15 -5.12 14.49
CA ASP A 396 -30.72 -4.95 15.84
C ASP A 396 -29.71 -4.41 16.84
N LEU A 397 -28.42 -4.67 16.59
CA LEU A 397 -27.31 -4.22 17.41
C LEU A 397 -26.68 -2.94 16.89
N GLY A 398 -27.21 -2.31 15.84
CA GLY A 398 -26.65 -1.12 15.19
C GLY A 398 -25.29 -1.37 14.52
N ILE A 399 -25.00 -2.61 14.15
CA ILE A 399 -23.77 -3.03 13.45
C ILE A 399 -24.06 -3.07 11.95
N ARG A 400 -23.18 -2.49 11.14
CA ARG A 400 -23.35 -2.42 9.69
C ARG A 400 -22.61 -3.57 9.02
N LEU A 401 -23.36 -4.43 8.34
CA LEU A 401 -22.80 -5.46 7.45
C LEU A 401 -22.79 -4.90 6.02
N ASP A 402 -21.61 -4.62 5.48
CA ASP A 402 -21.44 -4.10 4.12
C ASP A 402 -20.94 -5.25 3.21
N TRP A 403 -21.59 -5.48 2.07
CA TRP A 403 -21.14 -6.47 1.09
C TRP A 403 -21.16 -5.85 -0.30
N LYS A 404 -20.03 -5.86 -1.01
CA LYS A 404 -19.94 -5.27 -2.36
C LYS A 404 -20.76 -6.01 -3.43
N GLY A 405 -21.28 -7.21 -3.15
CA GLY A 405 -22.09 -7.97 -4.10
C GLY A 405 -23.61 -7.74 -4.01
N TRP A 406 -24.11 -6.89 -3.11
CA TRP A 406 -25.56 -6.67 -2.95
C TRP A 406 -26.21 -6.09 -4.22
N GLU A 407 -25.43 -5.42 -5.07
CA GLU A 407 -25.89 -4.78 -6.29
C GLU A 407 -26.58 -5.81 -7.22
N GLY A 408 -27.91 -5.74 -7.29
CA GLY A 408 -28.74 -6.58 -8.15
C GLY A 408 -29.38 -7.80 -7.48
N VAL A 409 -29.37 -7.91 -6.14
CA VAL A 409 -30.19 -8.92 -5.43
C VAL A 409 -31.53 -8.29 -5.01
N PRO A 410 -32.67 -8.66 -5.62
CA PRO A 410 -33.97 -8.06 -5.29
C PRO A 410 -34.34 -8.30 -3.81
N GLY A 411 -34.69 -7.22 -3.10
CA GLY A 411 -35.15 -7.25 -1.70
C GLY A 411 -34.05 -7.06 -0.64
N LEU A 412 -32.86 -6.60 -1.04
CA LEU A 412 -31.68 -6.39 -0.20
C LEU A 412 -31.07 -5.02 -0.46
#